data_AF-A0A0R3RLI6-F1
#
_entry.id   AF-A0A0R3RLI6-F1
#
_cell.length_a   1.000
_cell.length_b   1.000
_cell.length_c   1.000
_cell.angle_alpha   90.00
_cell.angle_beta   90.00
_cell.angle_gamma   90.00
#
_symmetry.space_group_name_H-M   'P 1'
#
loop_
_entity.id
_entity.type
_entity.pdbx_description
1 polymer ?
#
loop_
_entity_poly.entity_id
_entity_poly.type
_entity_poly.pdbx_seq_one_letter_code
_entity_poly.pdbx_strand_id
1 'polypeptide(L)'
;MIIRYDVLYHQIIFLFENDRDIDECAAKNPCLNGGTCTNKFGSYECRCSDGYTGRNCENDRDDCLPNPCLNGGHCVDELNGYHCECLAGFTGRQCATNIDECESSPCENGASCIDHVNGFECVCRRGFSGTFCQTNDDDCQLRDSLEIVEFRL
;
A
#
# COMPACT_ATOMS: atom_id res chain seq x y z
N MET A 1 79.90 -21.49 -8.51
CA MET A 1 79.10 -21.17 -7.32
C MET A 1 78.24 -19.97 -7.69
N ILE A 2 76.92 -20.18 -7.83
CA ILE A 2 75.80 -19.20 -7.80
C ILE A 2 75.95 -18.03 -8.81
N ILE A 3 75.16 -17.81 -9.87
CA ILE A 3 73.70 -17.72 -10.00
C ILE A 3 73.39 -17.93 -11.51
N ARG A 4 72.83 -19.09 -11.91
CA ARG A 4 72.06 -19.23 -13.15
C ARG A 4 70.61 -19.61 -12.80
N TYR A 5 70.10 -18.96 -11.76
CA TYR A 5 68.76 -19.17 -11.18
C TYR A 5 67.84 -17.95 -11.39
N ASP A 6 68.13 -17.01 -12.29
CA ASP A 6 67.51 -15.67 -12.27
C ASP A 6 66.85 -15.19 -13.58
N VAL A 7 66.33 -16.11 -14.40
CA VAL A 7 65.39 -15.71 -15.47
C VAL A 7 64.16 -16.60 -15.50
N LEU A 8 64.32 -17.92 -15.36
CA LEU A 8 63.18 -18.83 -15.19
C LEU A 8 62.46 -18.60 -13.85
N TYR A 9 63.18 -18.34 -12.76
CA TYR A 9 62.57 -18.08 -11.45
C TYR A 9 61.81 -16.74 -11.42
N HIS A 10 62.32 -15.70 -12.11
CA HIS A 10 61.61 -14.42 -12.24
C HIS A 10 60.37 -14.54 -13.16
N GLN A 11 60.45 -15.28 -14.27
CA GLN A 11 59.27 -15.64 -15.08
C GLN A 11 58.26 -16.52 -14.34
N ILE A 12 58.70 -17.32 -13.37
CA ILE A 12 57.82 -18.12 -12.50
C ILE A 12 57.20 -17.25 -11.39
N ILE A 13 57.92 -16.28 -10.81
CA ILE A 13 57.35 -15.31 -9.83
C ILE A 13 56.24 -14.46 -10.48
N PHE A 14 56.40 -14.05 -11.74
CA PHE A 14 55.35 -13.35 -12.50
C PHE A 14 54.11 -14.22 -12.79
N LEU A 15 54.17 -15.55 -12.58
CA LEU A 15 53.01 -16.46 -12.62
C LEU A 15 52.40 -16.70 -11.23
N PHE A 16 53.01 -16.18 -10.15
CA PHE A 16 52.59 -16.37 -8.76
C PHE A 16 52.42 -15.06 -7.97
N GLU A 17 52.45 -13.89 -8.62
CA GLU A 17 52.05 -12.63 -8.00
C GLU A 17 50.72 -12.14 -8.57
N ASN A 18 49.65 -12.61 -7.94
CA ASN A 18 48.51 -11.82 -7.42
C ASN A 18 47.19 -12.60 -7.39
N ASP A 19 47.23 -13.87 -7.00
CA ASP A 19 46.02 -14.63 -6.63
C ASP A 19 45.65 -14.43 -5.15
N ARG A 20 46.05 -13.29 -4.56
CA ARG A 20 45.65 -12.95 -3.20
C ARG A 20 44.32 -12.23 -3.27
N ASP A 21 43.28 -12.96 -2.88
CA ASP A 21 41.97 -12.40 -2.66
C ASP A 21 42.00 -11.27 -1.62
N ILE A 22 41.30 -10.18 -1.90
CA ILE A 22 41.13 -9.08 -0.95
C ILE A 22 39.83 -9.32 -0.22
N ASP A 23 39.87 -9.48 1.09
CA ASP A 23 38.63 -9.58 1.88
C ASP A 23 37.96 -8.20 1.99
N GLU A 24 37.00 -7.92 1.09
CA GLU A 24 36.31 -6.63 1.11
C GLU A 24 35.43 -6.45 2.35
N CYS A 25 34.93 -7.56 2.92
CA CYS A 25 34.11 -7.54 4.13
C CYS A 25 34.93 -7.14 5.38
N ALA A 26 36.18 -7.61 5.47
CA ALA A 26 37.08 -7.30 6.58
C ALA A 26 37.75 -5.92 6.43
N ALA A 27 38.02 -5.48 5.20
CA ALA A 27 38.66 -4.18 4.95
C ALA A 27 37.71 -3.01 5.28
N LYS A 28 36.52 -3.01 4.67
CA LYS A 28 35.46 -2.04 4.92
C LYS A 28 34.16 -2.62 4.37
N ASN A 29 33.31 -3.14 5.27
CA ASN A 29 32.05 -3.76 4.88
C ASN A 29 31.27 -2.85 3.88
N PRO A 30 31.11 -3.29 2.62
CA PRO A 30 30.46 -2.51 1.57
C PRO A 30 28.93 -2.53 1.67
N CYS A 31 28.35 -3.48 2.41
CA CYS A 31 26.91 -3.65 2.51
C CYS A 31 26.29 -2.60 3.44
N LEU A 32 25.32 -1.86 2.92
CA LEU A 32 24.57 -0.83 3.62
C LEU A 32 23.30 -1.41 4.26
N ASN A 33 22.61 -0.58 5.05
CA ASN A 33 21.26 -0.86 5.54
C ASN A 33 21.10 -2.22 6.25
N GLY A 34 22.13 -2.60 7.01
CA GLY A 34 22.16 -3.85 7.77
C GLY A 34 22.41 -5.11 6.93
N GLY A 35 22.77 -4.97 5.66
CA GLY A 35 23.11 -6.09 4.78
C GLY A 35 24.28 -6.93 5.31
N THR A 36 24.20 -8.24 5.09
CA THR A 36 25.27 -9.19 5.47
C THR A 36 26.28 -9.33 4.33
N CYS A 37 27.55 -9.06 4.60
CA CYS A 37 28.63 -9.22 3.63
C CYS A 37 29.19 -10.64 3.62
N THR A 38 29.40 -11.20 2.43
CA THR A 38 30.13 -12.45 2.21
C THR A 38 31.25 -12.22 1.21
N ASN A 39 32.49 -12.46 1.64
CA ASN A 39 33.66 -12.35 0.78
C ASN A 39 33.67 -13.50 -0.25
N LYS A 40 34.03 -13.20 -1.50
CA LYS A 40 34.15 -14.16 -2.60
C LYS A 40 35.50 -13.97 -3.29
N PHE A 41 35.99 -15.00 -3.96
CA PHE A 41 37.25 -14.86 -4.68
C PHE A 41 37.15 -13.79 -5.79
N GLY A 42 37.87 -12.68 -5.63
CA GLY A 42 37.89 -11.53 -6.54
C GLY A 42 36.69 -10.58 -6.42
N SER A 43 35.79 -10.75 -5.44
CA SER A 43 34.67 -9.84 -5.19
C SER A 43 33.95 -10.12 -3.86
N TYR A 44 32.78 -9.51 -3.65
CA TYR A 44 31.92 -9.79 -2.51
C TYR A 44 30.45 -9.89 -2.93
N GLU A 45 29.63 -10.39 -2.02
CA GLU A 45 28.18 -10.41 -2.13
C GLU A 45 27.55 -9.81 -0.87
N CYS A 46 26.56 -8.94 -1.08
CA CYS A 46 25.71 -8.43 -0.02
C CYS A 46 24.37 -9.14 -0.05
N ARG A 47 24.00 -9.75 1.07
CA ARG A 47 22.63 -10.20 1.32
C ARG A 47 21.87 -9.10 2.04
N CYS A 48 20.95 -8.46 1.34
CA CYS A 48 20.20 -7.33 1.87
C CYS A 48 19.17 -7.74 2.91
N SER A 49 18.95 -6.85 3.88
CA SER A 49 17.81 -6.91 4.79
C SER A 49 16.51 -6.70 4.01
N ASP A 50 15.38 -7.12 4.59
CA ASP A 50 14.06 -6.85 4.03
C ASP A 50 13.88 -5.35 3.78
N GLY A 51 13.27 -4.99 2.64
CA GLY A 51 13.09 -3.62 2.20
C GLY A 51 14.25 -3.03 1.37
N TYR A 52 15.40 -3.70 1.22
CA TYR A 52 16.53 -3.13 0.46
C TYR A 52 16.94 -3.96 -0.74
N THR A 53 17.45 -3.28 -1.77
CA THR A 53 17.99 -3.86 -3.01
C THR A 53 19.26 -3.13 -3.47
N GLY A 54 19.86 -3.59 -4.57
CA GLY A 54 21.12 -3.06 -5.09
C GLY A 54 22.31 -3.95 -4.73
N ARG A 55 23.48 -3.64 -5.31
CA ARG A 55 24.69 -4.47 -5.13
C ARG A 55 25.17 -4.43 -3.68
N ASN A 56 24.99 -3.29 -3.05
CA ASN A 56 25.44 -2.96 -1.70
C ASN A 56 24.25 -2.69 -0.77
N CYS A 57 23.03 -3.09 -1.16
CA CYS A 57 21.81 -2.81 -0.41
C CYS A 57 21.54 -1.30 -0.24
N GLU A 58 21.97 -0.50 -1.20
CA GLU A 58 21.91 0.96 -1.19
C GLU A 58 20.54 1.53 -1.55
N ASN A 59 19.69 0.74 -2.19
CA ASN A 59 18.38 1.19 -2.66
C ASN A 59 17.28 0.67 -1.74
N ASP A 60 16.34 1.54 -1.40
CA ASP A 60 15.05 1.11 -0.87
C ASP A 60 14.28 0.37 -1.96
N ARG A 61 13.56 -0.68 -1.58
CA ARG A 61 12.75 -1.47 -2.51
C ARG A 61 11.43 -0.73 -2.71
N ASP A 62 11.20 -0.27 -3.93
CA ASP A 62 9.90 0.32 -4.29
C ASP A 62 8.79 -0.75 -4.23
N ASP A 63 8.05 -0.74 -3.12
CA ASP A 63 6.94 -1.64 -2.84
C ASP A 63 5.64 -1.21 -3.54
N CYS A 64 5.66 -0.05 -4.21
CA CYS A 64 4.58 0.44 -5.06
C CYS A 64 4.67 -0.03 -6.51
N LEU A 65 5.63 -0.90 -6.87
CA LEU A 65 5.77 -1.41 -8.23
C LEU A 65 5.63 -2.95 -8.33
N PRO A 66 4.61 -3.45 -9.08
CA PRO A 66 3.50 -2.71 -9.69
C PRO A 66 2.54 -2.15 -8.63
N ASN A 67 1.77 -1.10 -8.95
CA ASN A 67 0.89 -0.43 -7.98
C ASN A 67 -0.08 -1.43 -7.33
N PRO A 68 0.05 -1.68 -6.01
CA PRO A 68 -0.77 -2.64 -5.30
C PRO A 68 -2.15 -2.09 -4.89
N CYS A 69 -2.36 -0.78 -4.99
CA CYS A 69 -3.59 -0.11 -4.58
C CYS A 69 -4.67 -0.19 -5.67
N LEU A 70 -5.85 -0.66 -5.29
CA LEU A 70 -7.01 -0.80 -6.17
C LEU A 70 -7.91 0.45 -6.12
N ASN A 71 -8.92 0.47 -6.98
CA ASN A 71 -9.96 1.51 -7.02
C ASN A 71 -9.42 2.95 -7.09
N GLY A 72 -8.26 3.13 -7.73
CA GLY A 72 -7.63 4.45 -7.89
C GLY A 72 -6.88 4.97 -6.66
N GLY A 73 -6.62 4.13 -5.66
CA GLY A 73 -5.84 4.50 -4.48
C GLY A 73 -4.40 4.92 -4.82
N HIS A 74 -3.87 5.86 -4.04
CA HIS A 74 -2.49 6.31 -4.15
C HIS A 74 -1.57 5.43 -3.30
N CYS A 75 -0.58 4.79 -3.94
CA CYS A 75 0.44 4.03 -3.23
C CYS A 75 1.53 4.96 -2.68
N VAL A 76 1.87 4.75 -1.41
CA VAL A 76 2.98 5.37 -0.70
C VAL A 76 3.97 4.28 -0.32
N ASP A 77 5.21 4.43 -0.79
CA ASP A 77 6.32 3.53 -0.52
C ASP A 77 6.85 3.73 0.91
N GLU A 78 7.12 2.63 1.62
CA GLU A 78 7.63 2.61 2.99
C GLU A 78 8.85 1.67 3.09
N LEU A 79 9.68 1.86 4.12
CA LEU A 79 11.00 1.19 4.30
C LEU A 79 10.98 -0.36 4.34
N ASN A 80 9.81 -0.99 4.29
CA ASN A 80 9.63 -2.45 4.17
C ASN A 80 8.17 -2.79 3.80
N GLY A 81 7.59 -2.05 2.86
CA GLY A 81 6.21 -2.25 2.46
C GLY A 81 5.60 -1.02 1.82
N TYR A 82 4.27 -1.02 1.74
CA TYR A 82 3.52 0.08 1.17
C TYR A 82 2.30 0.38 2.02
N HIS A 83 1.85 1.63 1.92
CA HIS A 83 0.56 2.10 2.38
C HIS A 83 -0.28 2.56 1.19
N CYS A 84 -1.57 2.21 1.17
CA CYS A 84 -2.51 2.73 0.18
C CYS A 84 -3.40 3.80 0.80
N GLU A 85 -3.31 5.01 0.26
CA GLU A 85 -4.26 6.08 0.54
C GLU A 85 -5.50 5.87 -0.33
N CYS A 86 -6.58 5.41 0.30
CA CYS A 86 -7.82 5.10 -0.40
C CYS A 86 -8.61 6.36 -0.75
N LEU A 87 -9.19 6.36 -1.95
CA LEU A 87 -10.22 7.32 -2.30
C LEU A 87 -11.45 7.14 -1.38
N ALA A 88 -12.21 8.22 -1.19
CA ALA A 88 -13.42 8.19 -0.39
C ALA A 88 -14.40 7.11 -0.89
N GLY A 89 -15.03 6.39 0.05
CA GLY A 89 -15.86 5.22 -0.24
C GLY A 89 -15.10 3.89 -0.28
N PHE A 90 -13.76 3.87 -0.26
CA PHE A 90 -12.99 2.62 -0.24
C PHE A 90 -12.17 2.43 1.04
N THR A 91 -11.94 1.16 1.40
CA THR A 91 -11.18 0.76 2.59
C THR A 91 -10.37 -0.52 2.38
N GLY A 92 -9.58 -0.87 3.39
CA GLY A 92 -8.67 -2.02 3.41
C GLY A 92 -7.26 -1.69 2.91
N ARG A 93 -6.31 -2.62 3.13
CA ARG A 93 -4.88 -2.41 2.82
C ARG A 93 -4.60 -2.04 1.36
N GLN A 94 -5.42 -2.54 0.44
CA GLN A 94 -5.31 -2.29 -0.99
C GLN A 94 -6.48 -1.46 -1.54
N CYS A 95 -7.29 -0.84 -0.68
CA CYS A 95 -8.48 -0.08 -1.09
C CYS A 95 -9.49 -0.91 -1.90
N ALA A 96 -9.53 -2.23 -1.67
CA ALA A 96 -10.33 -3.16 -2.45
C ALA A 96 -11.82 -3.15 -2.09
N THR A 97 -12.15 -2.72 -0.87
CA THR A 97 -13.48 -2.86 -0.30
C THR A 97 -14.24 -1.56 -0.44
N ASN A 98 -15.43 -1.59 -1.05
CA ASN A 98 -16.38 -0.47 -0.95
C ASN A 98 -16.92 -0.42 0.50
N ILE A 99 -16.97 0.76 1.08
CA ILE A 99 -17.58 1.00 2.38
C ILE A 99 -19.10 0.86 2.20
N ASP A 100 -19.75 0.07 3.05
CA ASP A 100 -21.20 -0.05 3.03
C ASP A 100 -21.83 1.11 3.81
N GLU A 101 -22.26 2.15 3.12
CA GLU A 101 -22.88 3.31 3.77
C GLU A 101 -24.27 2.98 4.36
N CYS A 102 -24.86 1.85 3.99
CA CYS A 102 -26.12 1.36 4.54
C CYS A 102 -25.96 0.61 5.87
N GLU A 103 -24.74 0.23 6.29
CA GLU A 103 -24.50 -0.53 7.54
C GLU A 103 -25.04 0.21 8.77
N SER A 104 -24.96 1.55 8.75
CA SER A 104 -25.48 2.42 9.82
C SER A 104 -27.01 2.53 9.86
N SER A 105 -27.73 1.91 8.90
CA SER A 105 -29.18 2.02 8.71
C SER A 105 -29.67 3.48 8.65
N PRO A 106 -29.16 4.30 7.70
CA PRO A 106 -29.46 5.74 7.66
C PRO A 106 -30.91 6.05 7.26
N CYS A 107 -31.61 5.12 6.64
CA CYS A 107 -32.97 5.33 6.12
C CYS A 107 -34.04 5.09 7.20
N GLU A 108 -34.89 6.08 7.42
CA GLU A 108 -35.98 6.04 8.40
C GLU A 108 -37.25 5.39 7.85
N ASN A 109 -38.24 5.19 8.73
CA ASN A 109 -39.61 4.78 8.39
C ASN A 109 -39.70 3.48 7.56
N GLY A 110 -38.72 2.59 7.76
CA GLY A 110 -38.65 1.28 7.10
C GLY A 110 -38.34 1.37 5.60
N ALA A 111 -37.75 2.47 5.14
CA ALA A 111 -37.24 2.63 3.78
C ALA A 111 -36.09 1.64 3.50
N SER A 112 -35.91 1.30 2.21
CA SER A 112 -34.79 0.47 1.76
C SER A 112 -33.57 1.34 1.50
N CYS A 113 -32.39 0.86 1.89
CA CYS A 113 -31.12 1.54 1.61
C CYS A 113 -30.41 0.84 0.45
N ILE A 114 -29.83 1.63 -0.46
CA ILE A 114 -28.98 1.18 -1.56
C ILE A 114 -27.60 1.80 -1.36
N ASP A 115 -26.59 0.94 -1.24
CA ASP A 115 -25.18 1.33 -1.15
C ASP A 115 -24.67 1.85 -2.50
N HIS A 116 -23.86 2.91 -2.46
CA HIS A 116 -23.15 3.47 -3.60
C HIS A 116 -21.67 3.67 -3.21
N VAL A 117 -20.86 4.28 -4.08
CA VAL A 117 -19.48 4.64 -3.70
C VAL A 117 -19.51 5.97 -2.97
N ASN A 118 -19.09 5.99 -1.71
CA ASN A 118 -19.01 7.18 -0.87
C ASN A 118 -20.39 7.86 -0.69
N GLY A 119 -21.45 7.06 -0.59
CA GLY A 119 -22.81 7.56 -0.45
C GLY A 119 -23.84 6.44 -0.51
N PHE A 120 -25.08 6.78 -0.23
CA PHE A 120 -26.20 5.85 -0.24
C PHE A 120 -27.45 6.52 -0.79
N GLU A 121 -28.45 5.72 -1.12
CA GLU A 121 -29.78 6.17 -1.55
C GLU A 121 -30.86 5.49 -0.70
N CYS A 122 -31.76 6.28 -0.13
CA CYS A 122 -32.96 5.78 0.55
C CYS A 122 -34.16 5.74 -0.40
N VAL A 123 -34.70 4.55 -0.62
CA VAL A 123 -35.94 4.35 -1.37
C VAL A 123 -37.11 4.42 -0.41
N CYS A 124 -37.76 5.59 -0.37
CA CYS A 124 -38.85 5.87 0.56
C CYS A 124 -40.11 5.05 0.25
N ARG A 125 -40.80 4.64 1.31
CA ARG A 125 -42.16 4.11 1.19
C ARG A 125 -43.12 5.22 0.80
N ARG A 126 -44.25 4.84 0.20
CA ARG A 126 -45.34 5.78 -0.10
C ARG A 126 -45.74 6.55 1.15
N GLY A 127 -45.90 7.88 1.01
CA GLY A 127 -46.24 8.77 2.12
C GLY A 127 -45.02 9.32 2.88
N PHE A 128 -43.79 8.97 2.48
CA PHE A 128 -42.57 9.49 3.08
C PHE A 128 -41.65 10.15 2.05
N SER A 129 -40.93 11.18 2.50
CA SER A 129 -39.96 11.92 1.68
C SER A 129 -38.73 12.38 2.49
N GLY A 130 -37.78 13.00 1.79
CA GLY A 130 -36.49 13.46 2.33
C GLY A 130 -35.34 12.48 2.05
N THR A 131 -34.10 12.97 2.21
CA THR A 131 -32.88 12.18 1.95
C THR A 131 -32.81 10.89 2.77
N PHE A 132 -33.36 10.92 3.99
CA PHE A 132 -33.41 9.79 4.91
C PHE A 132 -34.82 9.22 5.04
N CYS A 133 -35.77 9.64 4.19
CA CYS A 133 -37.19 9.29 4.29
C CYS A 133 -37.83 9.66 5.66
N GLN A 134 -37.33 10.70 6.30
CA GLN A 134 -37.71 11.13 7.65
C GLN A 134 -39.03 11.92 7.71
N THR A 135 -39.48 12.47 6.57
CA THR A 135 -40.68 13.31 6.51
C THR A 135 -41.89 12.45 6.19
N ASN A 136 -42.95 12.53 7.01
CA ASN A 136 -44.24 11.91 6.74
C ASN A 136 -45.15 12.92 6.02
N ASP A 137 -45.38 12.68 4.73
CA ASP A 137 -46.17 13.54 3.85
C ASP A 137 -47.68 13.26 3.98
N ASP A 138 -48.07 12.08 4.45
CA ASP A 138 -49.48 11.71 4.63
C ASP A 138 -50.11 12.49 5.81
N ASP A 139 -49.31 12.94 6.78
CA ASP A 139 -49.76 13.78 7.90
C ASP A 139 -50.14 15.21 7.45
N CYS A 140 -49.61 15.66 6.29
CA CYS A 140 -50.01 16.92 5.67
C CYS A 140 -51.37 16.83 4.95
N GLN A 141 -51.86 15.63 4.61
CA GLN A 141 -53.21 15.49 4.02
C GLN A 141 -54.31 15.36 5.07
N LEU A 142 -53.98 15.04 6.32
CA LEU A 142 -54.96 14.89 7.40
C LEU A 142 -55.23 16.20 8.14
N ARG A 143 -54.28 17.14 8.18
CA ARG A 143 -54.47 18.45 8.83
C ARG A 143 -55.42 19.37 8.06
N ASP A 144 -55.42 19.31 6.73
CA ASP A 144 -56.34 20.10 5.91
C ASP A 144 -57.77 19.55 5.90
N SER A 145 -57.98 18.29 6.32
CA SER A 145 -59.32 17.68 6.42
C SER A 145 -60.02 17.89 7.77
N LEU A 146 -59.29 18.29 8.82
CA LEU A 146 -59.86 18.54 10.15
C LEU A 146 -60.25 20.01 10.40
N GLU A 147 -59.75 20.97 9.62
CA GLU A 147 -60.17 22.38 9.71
C GLU A 147 -61.43 22.73 8.87
N ILE A 148 -61.93 21.82 8.03
CA ILE A 148 -63.11 22.09 7.17
C ILE A 148 -64.45 21.70 7.83
N VAL A 149 -64.45 20.93 8.93
CA VAL A 149 -65.70 20.43 9.54
C VAL A 149 -66.30 21.37 10.60
N GLU A 150 -65.57 22.36 11.15
CA GLU A 150 -66.11 23.29 12.17
C GLU A 150 -66.78 24.57 11.62
N PHE A 151 -66.96 24.72 10.30
CA PHE A 151 -67.64 25.90 9.73
C PHE A 151 -68.90 25.63 8.90
N ARG A 152 -69.51 24.44 9.03
CA ARG A 152 -70.86 24.19 8.49
C ARG A 152 -71.76 23.48 9.51
N LEU A 153 -72.30 24.27 10.44
CA LEU A 153 -73.73 24.47 10.75
C LEU A 153 -73.89 24.99 12.19
#